data_AF-A0A7S2T084-F1
#
_entry.id   AF-A0A7S2T084-F1
#
_cell.length_a   1.000
_cell.length_b   1.000
_cell.length_c   1.000
_cell.angle_alpha   90.00
_cell.angle_beta   90.00
_cell.angle_gamma   90.00
#
_symmetry.space_group_name_H-M   'P 1'
#
loop_
_entity.id
_entity.type
_entity.pdbx_description
1 polymer ?
#
loop_
_entity_poly.entity_id
_entity_poly.type
_entity_poly.pdbx_seq_one_letter_code
_entity_poly.pdbx_strand_id
1 'polypeptide(L)'
;PNVSESVVTLGPRERGTTGPAGVECRVAPSRQACYLLLNPEGEVEHLDNGRVRTKVFIDMYIMDKAYDAINAYYRNNLEIPGFRKGGNVPESVIMSNVGKEQYFLAVLEEVFKSTLEGAFAKLGDRILADTETIETPTDEMVKALVTRTPFNYQVSADILPEVAWKSPYAEMTIKVDSSSFSQPDEEKVEEIIQEFRKEQAQLNIAVGRNVQRGDMCVVE
;
A
#
# COMPACT_ATOMS: atom_id res chain seq x y z
N PRO A 1 -47.07 35.80 21.83
CA PRO A 1 -48.04 35.04 22.67
C PRO A 1 -48.85 34.06 21.80
N ASN A 2 -48.45 32.79 21.89
CA ASN A 2 -49.20 31.53 21.68
C ASN A 2 -50.12 31.40 20.45
N VAL A 3 -49.72 30.63 19.42
CA VAL A 3 -49.78 29.14 19.29
C VAL A 3 -51.17 28.66 18.84
N SER A 4 -51.25 28.16 17.61
CA SER A 4 -51.77 26.82 17.28
C SER A 4 -51.89 26.63 15.76
N GLU A 5 -50.94 25.94 15.15
CA GLU A 5 -51.18 25.20 13.90
C GLU A 5 -50.63 23.79 14.07
N SER A 6 -51.55 22.83 14.02
CA SER A 6 -51.31 21.40 14.07
C SER A 6 -50.94 20.90 12.68
N VAL A 7 -49.69 20.48 12.49
CA VAL A 7 -49.27 19.73 11.32
C VAL A 7 -49.15 18.26 11.70
N VAL A 8 -50.01 17.45 11.09
CA VAL A 8 -50.01 15.98 11.16
C VAL A 8 -48.93 15.47 10.21
N THR A 9 -47.90 14.83 10.75
CA THR A 9 -46.93 14.03 9.97
C THR A 9 -47.13 12.55 10.27
N LEU A 10 -47.43 11.79 9.22
CA LEU A 10 -47.53 10.33 9.25
C LEU A 10 -46.12 9.74 9.40
N GLY A 11 -45.79 9.28 10.60
CA GLY A 11 -44.60 8.46 10.84
C GLY A 11 -44.82 7.02 10.37
N PRO A 12 -43.83 6.34 9.76
CA PRO A 12 -43.91 4.92 9.51
C PRO A 12 -43.79 4.15 10.84
N ARG A 13 -44.64 3.12 10.95
CA ARG A 13 -44.87 2.30 12.14
C ARG A 13 -43.69 1.35 12.37
N GLU A 14 -42.76 1.74 13.24
CA GLU A 14 -41.64 0.89 13.67
C GLU A 14 -42.16 -0.28 14.53
N ARG A 15 -41.93 -1.51 14.05
CA ARG A 15 -41.98 -2.71 14.89
C ARG A 15 -40.56 -2.97 15.37
N GLY A 16 -40.27 -2.53 16.59
CA GLY A 16 -39.02 -2.82 17.27
C GLY A 16 -38.94 -4.30 17.63
N THR A 17 -37.86 -4.96 17.19
CA THR A 17 -37.32 -6.16 17.84
C THR A 17 -35.95 -5.79 18.36
N THR A 18 -35.85 -5.58 19.66
CA THR A 18 -34.62 -5.32 20.41
C THR A 18 -33.77 -6.58 20.48
N GLY A 19 -32.59 -6.55 19.87
CA GLY A 19 -31.46 -7.44 20.14
C GLY A 19 -30.24 -6.61 20.56
N PRO A 20 -29.30 -7.14 21.34
CA PRO A 20 -28.31 -6.32 22.03
C PRO A 20 -27.19 -5.84 21.09
N ALA A 21 -26.78 -4.58 21.32
CA ALA A 21 -25.52 -3.94 20.91
C ALA A 21 -25.24 -3.79 19.40
N GLY A 22 -25.98 -2.86 18.77
CA GLY A 22 -25.38 -1.67 18.19
C GLY A 22 -24.47 -1.79 16.95
N VAL A 23 -25.05 -2.14 15.79
CA VAL A 23 -24.71 -1.51 14.49
C VAL A 23 -26.00 -1.46 13.64
N GLU A 24 -26.64 -0.30 13.54
CA GLU A 24 -27.75 -0.08 12.59
C GLU A 24 -27.18 0.33 11.22
N CYS A 25 -27.09 -0.63 10.28
CA CYS A 25 -26.83 -0.31 8.87
C CYS A 25 -28.11 0.25 8.22
N ARG A 26 -28.23 1.58 8.17
CA ARG A 26 -29.41 2.30 7.63
C ARG A 26 -29.51 2.36 6.10
N VAL A 27 -28.62 1.71 5.37
CA VAL A 27 -28.64 1.61 3.91
C VAL A 27 -28.30 0.18 3.56
N ALA A 28 -29.13 -0.49 2.76
CA ALA A 28 -28.77 -1.80 2.19
C ALA A 28 -27.45 -1.60 1.43
N PRO A 29 -26.31 -2.13 1.93
CA PRO A 29 -25.07 -1.96 1.21
C PRO A 29 -25.24 -2.68 -0.12
N SER A 30 -24.73 -2.12 -1.21
CA SER A 30 -24.51 -2.91 -2.44
C SER A 30 -23.85 -4.24 -2.04
N ARG A 31 -24.09 -5.34 -2.76
CA ARG A 31 -23.51 -6.66 -2.42
C ARG A 31 -21.99 -6.64 -2.19
N GLN A 32 -21.28 -5.61 -2.69
CA GLN A 32 -19.86 -5.35 -2.42
C GLN A 32 -19.57 -4.78 -1.03
N ALA A 33 -20.44 -3.96 -0.45
CA ALA A 33 -20.21 -3.28 0.83
C ALA A 33 -20.49 -4.15 2.08
N CYS A 34 -21.05 -5.35 1.94
CA CYS A 34 -21.12 -6.34 3.02
C CYS A 34 -19.80 -7.11 3.25
N TYR A 35 -18.78 -6.95 2.39
CA TYR A 35 -17.50 -7.66 2.51
C TYR A 35 -16.43 -6.92 3.31
N LEU A 36 -16.73 -5.71 3.81
CA LEU A 36 -15.88 -4.93 4.70
C LEU A 36 -15.97 -5.39 6.17
N LEU A 37 -16.11 -6.70 6.39
CA LEU A 37 -15.91 -7.34 7.69
C LEU A 37 -14.98 -8.54 7.52
N LEU A 38 -13.88 -8.34 6.79
CA LEU A 38 -12.66 -9.11 7.03
C LEU A 38 -12.25 -8.85 8.48
N ASN A 39 -12.52 -9.82 9.35
CA ASN A 39 -12.28 -9.88 10.79
C ASN A 39 -13.26 -9.14 11.73
N PRO A 40 -14.46 -9.72 12.02
CA PRO A 40 -15.20 -9.35 13.22
C PRO A 40 -14.43 -9.72 14.51
N GLU A 41 -13.54 -10.73 14.47
CA GLU A 41 -12.84 -11.26 15.66
C GLU A 41 -11.30 -11.24 15.56
N GLY A 42 -10.73 -10.66 14.51
CA GLY A 42 -9.27 -10.60 14.35
C GLY A 42 -8.66 -9.62 15.34
N GLU A 43 -8.23 -10.14 16.50
CA GLU A 43 -7.33 -9.46 17.41
C GLU A 43 -5.98 -9.26 16.70
N VAL A 44 -5.49 -8.03 16.71
CA VAL A 44 -4.16 -7.68 16.19
C VAL A 44 -3.17 -7.92 17.33
N GLU A 45 -2.41 -9.00 17.24
CA GLU A 45 -1.37 -9.34 18.19
C GLU A 45 -0.12 -8.49 17.89
N HIS A 46 0.37 -7.71 18.85
CA HIS A 46 1.62 -6.96 18.71
C HIS A 46 2.80 -7.82 19.16
N LEU A 47 3.84 -7.88 18.33
CA LEU A 47 5.08 -8.60 18.58
C LEU A 47 6.17 -7.63 19.06
N ASP A 48 7.17 -8.15 19.79
CA ASP A 48 8.22 -7.36 20.46
C ASP A 48 9.15 -6.59 19.50
N ASN A 49 9.16 -6.94 18.20
CA ASN A 49 10.03 -6.37 17.17
C ASN A 49 9.35 -5.28 16.32
N GLY A 50 8.24 -4.71 16.78
CA GLY A 50 7.48 -3.72 16.01
C GLY A 50 6.67 -4.35 14.86
N ARG A 51 6.44 -5.67 14.93
CA ARG A 51 5.54 -6.39 14.02
C ARG A 51 4.17 -6.54 14.63
N VAL A 52 3.19 -6.68 13.77
CA VAL A 52 1.86 -7.17 14.15
C VAL A 52 1.57 -8.48 13.45
N ARG A 53 0.79 -9.32 14.12
CA ARG A 53 0.23 -10.54 13.56
C ARG A 53 -1.28 -10.46 13.60
N THR A 54 -1.90 -10.80 12.49
CA THR A 54 -3.36 -10.86 12.35
C THR A 54 -3.75 -12.23 11.79
N LYS A 55 -4.77 -12.82 12.39
CA LYS A 55 -5.44 -14.01 11.87
C LYS A 55 -6.56 -13.57 10.94
N VAL A 56 -6.61 -14.13 9.73
CA VAL A 56 -7.61 -13.83 8.73
C VAL A 56 -8.42 -15.08 8.45
N PHE A 57 -9.74 -14.99 8.62
CA PHE A 57 -10.68 -16.05 8.26
C PHE A 57 -11.17 -15.86 6.82
N ILE A 58 -11.05 -16.92 6.01
CA ILE A 58 -11.55 -16.93 4.63
C ILE A 58 -12.79 -17.80 4.55
N ASP A 59 -13.90 -17.15 4.21
CA ASP A 59 -15.18 -17.80 3.97
C ASP A 59 -15.30 -18.36 2.54
N MET A 60 -16.19 -19.32 2.34
CA MET A 60 -16.42 -20.01 1.07
C MET A 60 -16.83 -19.04 -0.05
N TYR A 61 -17.57 -17.98 0.28
CA TYR A 61 -17.96 -16.98 -0.72
C TYR A 61 -16.74 -16.28 -1.35
N ILE A 62 -15.74 -15.91 -0.53
CA ILE A 62 -14.54 -15.22 -1.02
C ILE A 62 -13.77 -16.17 -1.96
N MET A 63 -13.70 -17.45 -1.58
CA MET A 63 -13.08 -18.48 -2.42
C MET A 63 -13.80 -18.63 -3.76
N ASP A 64 -15.13 -18.73 -3.76
CA ASP A 64 -15.92 -18.87 -5.00
C ASP A 64 -15.70 -17.68 -5.94
N LYS A 65 -15.65 -16.46 -5.40
CA LYS A 65 -15.34 -15.25 -6.18
C LYS A 65 -13.93 -15.30 -6.78
N ALA A 66 -12.95 -15.79 -6.02
CA ALA A 66 -11.57 -15.95 -6.51
C ALA A 66 -11.48 -17.02 -7.61
N TYR A 67 -12.17 -18.15 -7.46
CA TYR A 67 -12.28 -19.17 -8.51
C TYR A 67 -12.88 -18.59 -9.80
N ASP A 68 -13.97 -17.83 -9.69
CA ASP A 68 -14.62 -17.22 -10.84
C ASP A 68 -13.72 -16.19 -11.54
N ALA A 69 -13.00 -15.37 -10.77
CA ALA A 69 -12.05 -14.38 -11.30
C ALA A 69 -10.89 -15.05 -12.06
N ILE A 70 -10.29 -16.09 -11.48
CA ILE A 70 -9.20 -16.85 -12.11
C ILE A 70 -9.69 -17.62 -13.33
N ASN A 71 -10.88 -18.22 -13.28
CA ASN A 71 -11.49 -18.88 -14.44
C ASN A 71 -11.73 -17.88 -15.58
N ALA A 72 -12.21 -16.67 -15.29
CA ALA A 72 -12.37 -15.61 -16.29
C ALA A 72 -11.01 -15.16 -16.86
N TYR A 73 -10.00 -14.98 -16.01
CA TYR A 73 -8.64 -14.62 -16.43
C TYR A 73 -8.07 -15.64 -17.40
N TYR A 74 -8.12 -16.93 -17.06
CA TYR A 74 -7.58 -17.99 -17.91
C TYR A 74 -8.36 -18.16 -19.22
N ARG A 75 -9.69 -18.00 -19.22
CA ARG A 75 -10.50 -18.04 -20.45
C ARG A 75 -10.10 -16.95 -21.45
N ASN A 76 -9.71 -15.77 -20.97
CA ASN A 76 -9.33 -14.65 -21.82
C ASN A 76 -7.88 -14.74 -22.31
N ASN A 77 -6.98 -15.28 -21.48
CA ASN A 77 -5.54 -15.23 -21.74
C ASN A 77 -4.95 -16.52 -22.32
N LEU A 78 -5.55 -17.69 -22.07
CA LEU A 78 -5.01 -18.97 -22.56
C LEU A 78 -5.60 -19.39 -23.91
N GLU A 79 -4.75 -19.98 -24.73
CA GLU A 79 -5.14 -20.70 -25.94
C GLU A 79 -5.28 -22.18 -25.60
N ILE A 80 -6.52 -22.67 -25.61
CA ILE A 80 -6.83 -24.06 -25.30
C ILE A 80 -7.27 -24.73 -26.60
N PRO A 81 -6.61 -25.83 -27.03
CA PRO A 81 -6.98 -26.51 -28.26
C PRO A 81 -8.44 -26.97 -28.21
N GLY A 82 -9.19 -26.68 -29.27
CA GLY A 82 -10.63 -27.00 -29.36
C GLY A 82 -11.57 -25.97 -28.73
N PHE A 83 -11.05 -24.95 -28.04
CA PHE A 83 -11.85 -23.87 -27.47
C PHE A 83 -11.42 -22.51 -28.03
N ARG A 84 -12.41 -21.66 -28.31
CA ARG A 84 -12.14 -20.27 -28.72
C ARG A 84 -11.79 -19.42 -27.49
N LYS A 85 -10.83 -18.49 -27.63
CA LYS A 85 -10.52 -17.47 -26.61
C LYS A 85 -11.78 -16.75 -26.13
N GLY A 86 -11.89 -16.56 -24.82
CA GLY A 86 -13.06 -15.96 -24.17
C GLY A 86 -14.32 -16.83 -24.21
N GLY A 87 -14.23 -18.05 -24.75
CA GLY A 87 -15.34 -19.00 -24.78
C GLY A 87 -15.62 -19.60 -23.40
N ASN A 88 -16.74 -20.32 -23.31
CA ASN A 88 -17.07 -21.07 -22.10
C ASN A 88 -16.23 -22.35 -22.03
N VAL A 89 -15.09 -22.26 -21.34
CA VAL A 89 -14.22 -23.41 -21.07
C VAL A 89 -14.54 -23.97 -19.68
N PRO A 90 -14.80 -25.29 -19.55
CA PRO A 90 -14.95 -25.94 -18.25
C PRO A 90 -13.67 -25.85 -17.41
N GLU A 91 -13.82 -25.71 -16.11
CA GLU A 91 -12.71 -25.60 -15.15
C GLU A 91 -11.75 -26.78 -15.22
N SER A 92 -12.26 -28.01 -15.40
CA SER A 92 -11.44 -29.22 -15.52
C SER A 92 -10.45 -29.18 -16.68
N VAL A 93 -10.81 -28.53 -17.79
CA VAL A 93 -9.95 -28.38 -18.96
C VAL A 93 -8.88 -27.32 -18.71
N ILE A 94 -9.26 -26.20 -18.08
CA ILE A 94 -8.32 -25.14 -17.68
C ILE A 94 -7.26 -25.71 -16.75
N MET A 95 -7.69 -26.44 -15.73
CA MET A 95 -6.82 -27.05 -14.73
C MET A 95 -5.86 -28.08 -15.34
N SER A 96 -6.31 -28.81 -16.36
CA SER A 96 -5.50 -29.81 -17.07
C SER A 96 -4.43 -29.17 -17.98
N ASN A 97 -4.71 -27.99 -18.53
CA ASN A 97 -3.76 -27.26 -19.38
C ASN A 97 -2.70 -26.51 -18.56
N VAL A 98 -3.13 -25.79 -17.52
CA VAL A 98 -2.22 -25.01 -16.64
C VAL A 98 -1.43 -25.92 -15.70
N GLY A 99 -2.03 -27.03 -15.28
CA GLY A 99 -1.55 -27.87 -14.19
C GLY A 99 -2.27 -27.55 -12.88
N LYS A 100 -2.59 -28.60 -12.12
CA LYS A 100 -3.40 -28.50 -10.90
C LYS A 100 -2.77 -27.59 -9.84
N GLU A 101 -1.49 -27.74 -9.60
CA GLU A 101 -0.76 -26.98 -8.58
C GLU A 101 -0.72 -25.49 -8.90
N GLN A 102 -0.36 -25.15 -10.15
CA GLN A 102 -0.30 -23.77 -10.62
C GLN A 102 -1.67 -23.09 -10.61
N TYR A 103 -2.73 -23.83 -10.96
CA TYR A 103 -4.09 -23.32 -10.87
C TYR A 103 -4.48 -22.93 -9.43
N PHE A 104 -4.25 -23.82 -8.46
CA PHE A 104 -4.57 -23.52 -7.07
C PHE A 104 -3.71 -22.41 -6.47
N LEU A 105 -2.45 -22.32 -6.87
CA LEU A 105 -1.57 -21.22 -6.43
C LEU A 105 -2.09 -19.87 -6.95
N ALA A 106 -2.55 -19.80 -8.20
CA ALA A 106 -3.15 -18.60 -8.76
C ALA A 106 -4.46 -18.21 -8.06
N VAL A 107 -5.30 -19.19 -7.70
CA VAL A 107 -6.52 -18.94 -6.90
C VAL A 107 -6.16 -18.41 -5.52
N LEU A 108 -5.15 -19.00 -4.88
CA LEU A 108 -4.69 -18.56 -3.56
C LEU A 108 -4.15 -17.12 -3.60
N GLU A 109 -3.41 -16.77 -4.65
CA GLU A 109 -2.92 -15.41 -4.87
C GLU A 109 -4.06 -14.39 -5.01
N GLU A 110 -5.11 -14.74 -5.76
CA GLU A 110 -6.28 -13.88 -5.93
C GLU A 110 -7.05 -13.69 -4.61
N VAL A 111 -7.15 -14.76 -3.81
CA VAL A 111 -7.69 -14.67 -2.45
C VAL A 111 -6.87 -13.66 -1.64
N PHE A 112 -5.54 -13.80 -1.62
CA PHE A 112 -4.68 -12.89 -0.87
C PHE A 112 -4.79 -11.44 -1.30
N LYS A 113 -4.86 -11.15 -2.60
CA LYS A 113 -5.08 -9.78 -3.09
C LYS A 113 -6.34 -9.16 -2.48
N SER A 114 -7.41 -9.93 -2.40
CA SER A 114 -8.68 -9.44 -1.84
C SER A 114 -8.71 -9.37 -0.31
N THR A 115 -7.97 -10.24 0.38
CA THR A 115 -8.06 -10.38 1.84
C THR A 115 -6.98 -9.61 2.58
N LEU A 116 -5.80 -9.39 1.99
CA LEU A 116 -4.69 -8.66 2.62
C LEU A 116 -5.05 -7.17 2.84
N GLU A 117 -5.66 -6.52 1.86
CA GLU A 117 -6.11 -5.13 1.99
C GLU A 117 -7.08 -4.96 3.18
N GLY A 118 -8.00 -5.92 3.36
CA GLY A 118 -8.95 -5.91 4.46
C GLY A 118 -8.36 -6.32 5.81
N ALA A 119 -7.36 -7.21 5.83
CA ALA A 119 -6.71 -7.70 7.05
C ALA A 119 -6.06 -6.55 7.84
N PHE A 120 -5.52 -5.57 7.13
CA PHE A 120 -4.75 -4.47 7.67
C PHE A 120 -5.49 -3.14 7.71
N ALA A 121 -6.73 -3.09 7.22
CA ALA A 121 -7.54 -1.87 7.18
C ALA A 121 -7.70 -1.17 8.54
N LYS A 122 -7.70 -1.92 9.66
CA LYS A 122 -7.80 -1.36 11.03
C LYS A 122 -6.56 -0.56 11.44
N LEU A 123 -5.39 -0.87 10.87
CA LEU A 123 -4.12 -0.24 11.22
C LEU A 123 -3.81 0.97 10.34
N GLY A 124 -4.51 1.12 9.21
CA GLY A 124 -4.43 2.28 8.31
C GLY A 124 -3.00 2.50 7.81
N ASP A 125 -2.57 3.76 7.82
CA ASP A 125 -1.28 4.21 7.26
C ASP A 125 -0.06 3.88 8.13
N ARG A 126 -0.24 3.13 9.24
CA ARG A 126 0.86 2.78 10.15
C ARG A 126 1.70 1.60 9.67
N ILE A 127 1.14 0.77 8.80
CA ILE A 127 1.84 -0.41 8.26
C ILE A 127 2.81 0.03 7.19
N LEU A 128 4.01 -0.56 7.22
CA LEU A 128 4.97 -0.39 6.16
C LEU A 128 4.56 -1.24 4.95
N ALA A 129 4.35 -0.58 3.81
CA ALA A 129 4.00 -1.26 2.56
C ALA A 129 5.06 -2.33 2.21
N ASP A 130 4.60 -3.43 1.60
CA ASP A 130 5.42 -4.53 1.09
C ASP A 130 6.20 -5.31 2.17
N THR A 131 5.77 -5.25 3.44
CA THR A 131 6.37 -6.03 4.54
C THR A 131 5.53 -7.22 5.01
N GLU A 132 4.44 -7.53 4.31
CA GLU A 132 3.56 -8.62 4.68
C GLU A 132 4.25 -9.98 4.50
N THR A 133 4.24 -10.79 5.56
CA THR A 133 4.76 -12.16 5.54
C THR A 133 3.64 -13.11 5.96
N ILE A 134 3.38 -14.11 5.12
CA ILE A 134 2.43 -15.17 5.44
C ILE A 134 3.16 -16.25 6.22
N GLU A 135 2.71 -16.54 7.45
CA GLU A 135 3.36 -17.51 8.33
C GLU A 135 2.82 -18.94 8.11
N THR A 136 1.59 -19.06 7.59
CA THR A 136 0.96 -20.34 7.31
C THR A 136 1.58 -21.00 6.06
N PRO A 137 1.91 -22.30 6.11
CA PRO A 137 2.50 -22.98 4.95
C PRO A 137 1.51 -23.09 3.79
N THR A 138 1.97 -22.72 2.60
CA THR A 138 1.17 -22.69 1.36
C THR A 138 0.49 -24.04 1.06
N ASP A 139 1.16 -25.16 1.33
CA ASP A 139 0.63 -26.51 1.06
C ASP A 139 -0.67 -26.82 1.83
N GLU A 140 -0.80 -26.34 3.06
CA GLU A 140 -2.00 -26.54 3.87
C GLU A 140 -3.18 -25.75 3.31
N MET A 141 -2.90 -24.54 2.84
CA MET A 141 -3.90 -23.63 2.25
C MET A 141 -4.40 -24.18 0.91
N VAL A 142 -3.48 -24.70 0.08
CA VAL A 142 -3.83 -25.36 -1.18
C VAL A 142 -4.71 -26.59 -0.93
N LYS A 143 -4.42 -27.40 0.10
CA LYS A 143 -5.27 -28.54 0.47
C LYS A 143 -6.68 -28.10 0.90
N ALA A 144 -6.79 -27.00 1.63
CA ALA A 144 -8.09 -26.44 2.02
C ALA A 144 -8.89 -25.94 0.81
N LEU A 145 -8.23 -25.30 -0.17
CA LEU A 145 -8.83 -24.91 -1.44
C LEU A 145 -9.32 -26.13 -2.24
N VAL A 146 -8.50 -27.19 -2.35
CA VAL A 146 -8.90 -28.44 -3.03
C VAL A 146 -10.15 -29.05 -2.41
N THR A 147 -10.26 -29.00 -1.07
CA THR A 147 -11.40 -29.56 -0.32
C THR A 147 -12.59 -28.60 -0.26
N ARG A 148 -12.45 -27.36 -0.77
CA ARG A 148 -13.44 -26.27 -0.68
C ARG A 148 -13.92 -26.03 0.75
N THR A 149 -12.99 -26.05 1.70
CA THR A 149 -13.28 -25.79 3.12
C THR A 149 -12.80 -24.40 3.52
N PRO A 150 -13.59 -23.63 4.30
CA PRO A 150 -13.12 -22.37 4.86
C PRO A 150 -11.90 -22.61 5.75
N PHE A 151 -10.93 -21.70 5.71
CA PHE A 151 -9.70 -21.84 6.47
C PHE A 151 -9.23 -20.49 7.03
N ASN A 152 -8.37 -20.56 8.03
CA ASN A 152 -7.71 -19.43 8.64
C ASN A 152 -6.25 -19.39 8.22
N TYR A 153 -5.70 -18.19 8.06
CA TYR A 153 -4.27 -18.02 7.86
C TYR A 153 -3.73 -16.83 8.65
N GLN A 154 -2.43 -16.87 8.92
CA GLN A 154 -1.74 -15.87 9.71
C GLN A 154 -0.85 -15.01 8.83
N VAL A 155 -0.98 -13.70 8.99
CA VAL A 155 -0.15 -12.71 8.31
C VAL A 155 0.49 -11.82 9.34
N SER A 156 1.79 -11.57 9.19
CA SER A 156 2.50 -10.55 9.94
C SER A 156 2.96 -9.41 9.04
N ALA A 157 3.01 -8.19 9.59
CA ALA A 157 3.51 -6.99 8.89
C ALA A 157 4.29 -6.09 9.85
N ASP A 158 5.23 -5.32 9.31
CA ASP A 158 6.00 -4.34 10.09
C ASP A 158 5.20 -3.04 10.26
N ILE A 159 5.25 -2.44 11.46
CA ILE A 159 4.58 -1.18 11.79
C ILE A 159 5.61 -0.09 12.05
N LEU A 160 5.28 1.13 11.63
CA LEU A 160 6.04 2.32 12.01
C LEU A 160 5.95 2.56 13.52
N PRO A 161 7.10 2.67 14.21
CA PRO A 161 7.09 2.88 15.65
C PRO A 161 6.47 4.23 16.00
N GLU A 162 5.81 4.28 17.15
CA GLU A 162 5.30 5.55 17.67
C GLU A 162 6.48 6.42 18.12
N VAL A 163 6.67 7.57 17.45
CA VAL A 163 7.74 8.52 17.78
C VAL A 163 7.37 9.30 19.03
N ALA A 164 7.87 8.84 20.17
CA ALA A 164 7.81 9.57 21.43
C ALA A 164 9.08 10.43 21.60
N TRP A 165 8.93 11.76 21.47
CA TRP A 165 10.01 12.68 21.76
C TRP A 165 10.36 12.63 23.25
N LYS A 166 11.62 12.28 23.58
CA LYS A 166 12.09 12.23 24.97
C LYS A 166 12.21 13.60 25.62
N SER A 167 12.48 14.63 24.82
CA SER A 167 12.63 16.01 25.27
C SER A 167 11.81 16.94 24.37
N PRO A 168 11.21 18.01 24.93
CA PRO A 168 10.52 19.02 24.14
C PRO A 168 11.50 19.73 23.21
N TYR A 169 11.06 20.06 21.99
CA TYR A 169 11.87 20.72 20.97
C TYR A 169 12.51 22.04 21.47
N ALA A 170 11.82 22.76 22.36
CA ALA A 170 12.29 24.04 22.90
C ALA A 170 13.59 23.96 23.72
N GLU A 171 13.92 22.80 24.27
CA GLU A 171 15.14 22.60 25.06
C GLU A 171 16.34 22.18 24.20
N MET A 172 16.12 21.94 22.89
CA MET A 172 17.17 21.56 21.96
C MET A 172 18.07 22.75 21.67
N THR A 173 19.26 22.77 22.30
CA THR A 173 20.26 23.81 22.05
C THR A 173 21.04 23.49 20.78
N ILE A 174 20.78 24.24 19.72
CA ILE A 174 21.53 24.16 18.46
C ILE A 174 22.67 25.19 18.52
N LYS A 175 23.91 24.74 18.35
CA LYS A 175 25.04 25.65 18.15
C LYS A 175 25.03 26.09 16.69
N VAL A 176 24.70 27.35 16.46
CA VAL A 176 24.80 27.98 15.15
C VAL A 176 26.08 28.79 15.12
N ASP A 177 27.00 28.46 14.22
CA ASP A 177 28.18 29.28 14.00
C ASP A 177 27.76 30.59 13.32
N SER A 178 27.71 31.67 14.11
CA SER A 178 27.28 32.99 13.64
C SER A 178 28.34 33.72 12.80
N SER A 179 29.51 33.10 12.55
CA SER A 179 30.64 33.71 11.87
C SER A 179 30.38 34.02 10.38
N SER A 180 29.28 33.53 9.81
CA SER A 180 28.95 33.68 8.38
C SER A 180 27.84 34.70 8.08
N PHE A 181 27.16 35.27 9.07
CA PHE A 181 25.92 36.02 8.84
C PHE A 181 26.03 37.55 8.92
N SER A 182 27.06 38.11 9.57
CA SER A 182 27.06 39.55 9.87
C SER A 182 27.78 40.40 8.82
N GLN A 183 28.84 39.86 8.21
CA GLN A 183 29.62 40.59 7.20
C GLN A 183 30.06 39.60 6.12
N PRO A 184 29.78 39.87 4.83
CA PRO A 184 30.39 39.11 3.76
C PRO A 184 31.90 39.30 3.88
N ASP A 185 32.60 38.18 3.98
CA ASP A 185 34.05 38.15 4.02
C ASP A 185 34.58 38.78 2.72
N GLU A 186 35.14 39.99 2.81
CA GLU A 186 35.56 40.78 1.64
C GLU A 186 36.55 40.01 0.77
N GLU A 187 37.39 39.16 1.39
CA GLU A 187 38.34 38.30 0.69
C GLU A 187 37.63 37.28 -0.20
N LYS A 188 36.55 36.65 0.31
CA LYS A 188 35.76 35.68 -0.47
C LYS A 188 34.95 36.34 -1.56
N VAL A 189 34.44 37.54 -1.32
CA VAL A 189 33.71 38.30 -2.34
C VAL A 189 34.64 38.65 -3.49
N GLU A 190 35.86 39.13 -3.21
CA GLU A 190 36.83 39.46 -4.25
C GLU A 190 37.32 38.20 -4.99
N GLU A 191 37.52 37.08 -4.29
CA GLU A 191 37.87 35.79 -4.93
C GLU A 191 36.79 35.35 -5.93
N ILE A 192 35.52 35.37 -5.50
CA ILE A 192 34.37 35.02 -6.36
C ILE A 192 34.28 35.97 -7.56
N ILE A 193 34.46 37.29 -7.35
CA ILE A 193 34.45 38.27 -8.45
C ILE A 193 35.59 38.00 -9.44
N GLN A 194 36.78 37.64 -8.95
CA GLN A 194 37.91 37.30 -9.80
C GLN A 194 37.69 36.02 -10.60
N GLU A 195 37.04 35.01 -10.02
CA GLU A 195 36.64 33.80 -10.72
C GLU A 195 35.65 34.13 -11.85
N PHE A 196 34.57 34.87 -11.55
CA PHE A 196 33.61 35.28 -12.58
C PHE A 196 34.25 36.09 -13.71
N ARG A 197 35.19 36.98 -13.40
CA ARG A 197 35.94 37.74 -14.42
C ARG A 197 36.80 36.83 -15.29
N LYS A 198 37.39 35.77 -14.74
CA LYS A 198 38.18 34.79 -15.51
C LYS A 198 37.29 33.93 -16.41
N GLU A 199 36.13 33.49 -15.90
CA GLU A 199 35.17 32.69 -16.67
C GLU A 199 34.56 33.45 -17.84
N GLN A 200 34.25 34.74 -17.66
CA GLN A 200 33.67 35.59 -18.69
C GLN A 200 34.71 36.26 -19.62
N ALA A 201 36.00 36.03 -19.38
CA ALA A 201 37.06 36.61 -20.20
C ALA A 201 37.10 35.96 -21.59
N GLN A 202 37.31 36.79 -22.62
CA GLN A 202 37.57 36.31 -23.97
C GLN A 202 39.05 35.95 -24.12
N LEU A 203 39.33 34.75 -24.62
CA LEU A 203 40.69 34.29 -24.89
C LEU A 203 41.21 34.97 -26.16
N ASN A 204 42.42 35.52 -26.09
CA ASN A 204 43.13 36.05 -27.24
C ASN A 204 44.36 35.19 -27.55
N ILE A 205 44.69 35.06 -28.84
CA ILE A 205 45.81 34.26 -29.31
C ILE A 205 47.11 35.00 -28.98
N ALA A 206 47.90 34.45 -28.06
CA ALA A 206 49.22 34.95 -27.75
C ALA A 206 50.25 34.41 -28.75
N VAL A 207 50.92 35.32 -29.48
CA VAL A 207 51.97 34.97 -30.46
C VAL A 207 53.33 35.49 -29.97
N GLY A 208 54.38 34.66 -30.07
CA GLY A 208 55.76 35.08 -29.83
C GLY A 208 56.18 35.15 -28.35
N ARG A 209 55.38 34.61 -27.42
CA ARG A 209 55.75 34.46 -26.00
C ARG A 209 55.64 33.01 -25.54
N ASN A 210 56.43 32.65 -24.53
CA ASN A 210 56.31 31.36 -23.85
C ASN A 210 55.00 31.28 -23.04
N VAL A 211 54.52 30.05 -22.80
CA VAL A 211 53.33 29.78 -21.98
C VAL A 211 53.55 30.21 -20.54
N GLN A 212 52.58 30.90 -19.96
CA GLN A 212 52.59 31.42 -18.59
C GLN A 212 51.41 30.89 -17.76
N ARG A 213 51.52 30.99 -16.43
CA ARG A 213 50.46 30.56 -15.49
C ARG A 213 49.21 31.43 -15.70
N GLY A 214 48.12 30.81 -16.13
CA GLY A 214 46.87 31.50 -16.50
C GLY A 214 46.52 31.40 -17.99
N ASP A 215 47.42 30.88 -18.83
CA ASP A 215 47.14 30.61 -20.24
C ASP A 215 46.38 29.28 -20.42
N MET A 216 45.50 29.23 -21.42
CA MET A 216 44.83 28.02 -21.87
C MET A 216 45.58 27.43 -23.07
N CYS A 217 45.96 26.14 -23.00
CA CYS A 217 46.62 25.42 -24.08
C CYS A 217 45.76 24.23 -24.51
N VAL A 218 45.61 24.04 -25.81
CA VAL A 218 45.03 22.83 -26.39
C VAL A 218 46.19 21.96 -26.86
N VAL A 219 46.30 20.75 -26.32
CA VAL A 219 47.33 19.77 -26.67
C VAL A 219 46.65 18.62 -27.41
N GLU A 220 47.25 18.14 -28.49
CA GLU A 220 46.80 16.98 -29.27
C GLU A 220 47.62 15.73 -28.93
#